data_AF-A0A4E9FR18-F1
#
_entry.id   AF-A0A4E9FR18-F1
#
_cell.length_a   1.000
_cell.length_b   1.000
_cell.length_c   1.000
_cell.angle_alpha   90.00
_cell.angle_beta   90.00
_cell.angle_gamma   90.00
#
_symmetry.space_group_name_H-M   'P 1'
#
loop_
_entity.id
_entity.type
_entity.pdbx_description
1 polymer ?
#
loop_
_entity_poly.entity_id
_entity_poly.type
_entity_poly.pdbx_seq_one_letter_code
_entity_poly.pdbx_strand_id
1 'polypeptide(L)'
;MLKIMDYKHMKFCFLFILIWIIGNNCFPNDCMAIKDRGYRCENDTESKIMFYFDNETEQCLPFLYEGCGGNENRFSNIETCRINCIPQDYGWCAMKGKAYEDNESSTVICSGPSSDQCPEKYICRHLAFFGICCPKKTEEMFAKNFNPSCTNGNLVKFTSTDDSFNITLLGKSCSDQFCPENSNCFQQEIFAYCCQ
;
A
#
# COMPACT_ATOMS: atom_id res chain seq x y z
N MET A 1 -3.35 24.20 8.43
CA MET A 1 -4.63 23.73 7.88
C MET A 1 -4.91 22.38 8.52
N LEU A 2 -5.92 22.27 9.40
CA LEU A 2 -6.25 21.00 10.05
C LEU A 2 -6.59 19.95 8.98
N LYS A 3 -5.98 18.76 9.07
CA LYS A 3 -6.33 17.60 8.26
C LYS A 3 -7.84 17.37 8.40
N ILE A 4 -8.57 17.55 7.31
CA ILE A 4 -9.98 17.24 7.21
C ILE A 4 -10.07 15.71 7.30
N MET A 5 -10.20 15.21 8.53
CA MET A 5 -10.53 13.82 8.79
C MET A 5 -11.91 13.56 8.22
N ASP A 6 -12.01 12.51 7.41
CA ASP A 6 -13.21 12.16 6.66
C ASP A 6 -14.40 11.95 7.61
N TYR A 7 -15.33 12.90 7.59
CA TYR A 7 -16.45 13.04 8.52
C TYR A 7 -17.37 11.80 8.57
N LYS A 8 -17.27 10.90 7.58
CA LYS A 8 -18.00 9.62 7.55
C LYS A 8 -17.56 8.65 8.65
N HIS A 9 -16.28 8.58 9.01
CA HIS A 9 -15.82 7.72 10.10
C HIS A 9 -16.06 8.32 11.49
N MET A 10 -16.08 9.65 11.58
CA MET A 10 -16.24 10.35 12.86
C MET A 10 -17.65 10.20 13.46
N LYS A 11 -18.70 10.08 12.63
CA LYS A 11 -20.08 9.95 13.11
C LYS A 11 -20.32 8.71 13.96
N PHE A 12 -19.56 7.63 13.75
CA PHE A 12 -19.70 6.42 14.57
C PHE A 12 -18.91 6.49 15.88
N CYS A 13 -17.88 7.34 15.97
CA CYS A 13 -17.06 7.48 17.17
C CYS A 13 -17.66 8.43 18.21
N PHE A 14 -18.43 9.44 17.79
CA PHE A 14 -18.94 10.47 18.72
C PHE A 14 -20.36 10.24 19.24
N LEU A 15 -21.17 9.33 18.67
CA LEU A 15 -22.58 9.20 19.09
C LEU A 15 -22.79 8.40 20.38
N PHE A 16 -21.76 7.77 20.96
CA PHE A 16 -21.91 6.94 22.16
C PHE A 16 -21.21 7.51 23.41
N ILE A 17 -21.24 8.83 23.61
CA ILE A 17 -20.86 9.42 24.91
C ILE A 17 -21.92 9.12 26.01
N LEU A 18 -23.05 8.48 25.71
CA LEU A 18 -24.08 8.19 26.73
C LEU A 18 -24.39 6.71 27.01
N ILE A 19 -23.66 5.75 26.42
CA ILE A 19 -23.84 4.32 26.77
C ILE A 19 -22.47 3.69 26.95
N TRP A 20 -22.15 3.31 28.18
CA TRP A 20 -20.89 2.71 28.64
C TRP A 20 -20.61 1.29 28.10
N ILE A 21 -21.06 0.96 26.89
CA ILE A 21 -20.99 -0.41 26.40
C ILE A 21 -20.44 -0.40 24.98
N ILE A 22 -19.36 -1.18 24.84
CA ILE A 22 -18.65 -1.60 23.64
C ILE A 22 -17.64 -0.58 23.12
N GLY A 23 -16.41 -0.73 23.62
CA GLY A 23 -15.23 -0.02 23.13
C GLY A 23 -15.01 -0.28 21.64
N ASN A 24 -15.43 0.67 20.81
CA ASN A 24 -14.88 0.84 19.49
C ASN A 24 -13.77 1.89 19.64
N ASN A 25 -12.55 1.41 19.82
CA ASN A 25 -11.34 2.23 19.82
C ASN A 25 -11.24 2.97 18.49
N CYS A 26 -11.78 4.19 18.43
CA CYS A 26 -11.61 5.09 17.30
C CYS A 26 -10.25 5.79 17.36
N PHE A 27 -9.17 5.02 17.45
CA PHE A 27 -7.85 5.58 17.20
C PHE A 27 -7.76 5.88 15.71
N PRO A 28 -7.36 7.10 15.31
CA PRO A 28 -7.10 7.41 13.92
C PRO A 28 -6.00 6.45 13.43
N ASN A 29 -6.24 5.76 12.31
CA ASN A 29 -5.23 4.91 11.69
C ASN A 29 -3.97 5.75 11.40
N ASP A 30 -2.84 5.39 12.01
CA ASP A 30 -1.56 6.06 11.76
C ASP A 30 -0.83 5.36 10.61
N CYS A 31 -1.22 5.70 9.38
CA CYS A 31 -0.59 5.16 8.17
C CYS A 31 0.91 5.50 8.06
N MET A 32 1.43 6.45 8.84
CA MET A 32 2.84 6.84 8.81
C MET A 32 3.68 6.07 9.83
N ALA A 33 3.05 5.32 10.75
CA ALA A 33 3.76 4.49 11.69
C ALA A 33 4.51 3.37 10.95
N ILE A 34 5.67 2.97 11.49
CA ILE A 34 6.45 1.87 10.93
C ILE A 34 5.65 0.56 11.00
N LYS A 35 5.95 -0.40 10.11
CA LYS A 35 5.43 -1.76 10.27
C LYS A 35 5.93 -2.36 11.58
N ASP A 36 5.01 -2.78 12.43
CA ASP A 36 5.32 -3.40 13.71
C ASP A 36 4.64 -4.77 13.83
N ARG A 37 5.45 -5.81 13.96
CA ARG A 37 5.00 -7.20 14.11
C ARG A 37 4.38 -7.48 15.47
N GLY A 38 4.58 -6.60 16.44
CA GLY A 38 4.22 -6.87 17.82
C GLY A 38 5.05 -8.01 18.39
N TYR A 39 4.44 -8.78 19.28
CA TYR A 39 5.05 -9.95 19.92
C TYR A 39 4.00 -11.04 20.16
N ARG A 40 4.45 -12.28 20.33
CA ARG A 40 3.59 -13.41 20.71
C ARG A 40 2.94 -13.17 22.07
N CYS A 41 1.62 -13.24 22.12
CA CYS A 41 0.87 -13.09 23.37
C CYS A 41 1.14 -14.24 24.36
N GLU A 42 1.02 -13.96 25.67
CA GLU A 42 1.08 -14.99 26.73
C GLU A 42 -0.05 -16.00 26.64
N ASN A 43 -1.23 -15.57 26.17
CA ASN A 43 -2.41 -16.43 26.01
C ASN A 43 -2.42 -17.19 24.67
N ASP A 44 -1.29 -17.26 23.96
CA ASP A 44 -1.14 -17.94 22.68
C ASP A 44 -2.13 -17.51 21.59
N THR A 45 -2.53 -16.23 21.57
CA THR A 45 -3.27 -15.67 20.44
C THR A 45 -2.50 -15.93 19.14
N GLU A 46 -3.19 -16.49 18.14
CA GLU A 46 -2.58 -16.90 16.88
C GLU A 46 -2.00 -15.72 16.10
N SER A 47 -0.85 -15.96 15.46
CA SER A 47 -0.29 -15.02 14.51
C SER A 47 -1.14 -15.01 13.24
N LYS A 48 -1.26 -13.83 12.62
CA LYS A 48 -2.12 -13.65 11.45
C LYS A 48 -1.49 -12.69 10.46
N ILE A 49 -1.72 -12.94 9.17
CA ILE A 49 -1.38 -11.97 8.13
C ILE A 49 -2.27 -10.75 8.26
N MET A 50 -1.62 -9.61 8.44
CA MET A 50 -2.23 -8.27 8.44
C MET A 50 -1.57 -7.45 7.33
N PHE A 51 -2.13 -6.29 7.03
CA PHE A 51 -1.61 -5.36 6.03
C PHE A 51 -1.17 -4.07 6.70
N TYR A 52 -0.09 -3.46 6.21
CA TYR A 52 0.35 -2.14 6.63
C TYR A 52 0.57 -1.27 5.40
N PHE A 53 0.42 0.04 5.55
CA PHE A 53 0.80 0.98 4.50
C PHE A 53 2.30 1.21 4.52
N ASP A 54 2.98 0.78 3.45
CA ASP A 54 4.39 1.02 3.23
C ASP A 54 4.58 2.41 2.63
N ASN A 55 5.03 3.34 3.47
CA ASN A 55 5.17 4.75 3.09
C ASN A 55 6.25 4.98 2.01
N GLU A 56 7.12 4.01 1.72
CA GLU A 56 8.12 4.15 0.65
C GLU A 56 7.53 3.81 -0.72
N THR A 57 6.81 2.70 -0.82
CA THR A 57 6.19 2.21 -2.06
C THR A 57 4.77 2.70 -2.29
N GLU A 58 4.17 3.32 -1.28
CA GLU A 58 2.76 3.73 -1.25
C GLU A 58 1.82 2.56 -1.52
N GLN A 59 2.24 1.36 -1.11
CA GLN A 59 1.45 0.14 -1.22
C GLN A 59 1.03 -0.36 0.16
N CYS A 60 -0.14 -0.96 0.20
CA CYS A 60 -0.55 -1.77 1.35
C CYS A 60 0.02 -3.18 1.19
N LEU A 61 0.94 -3.56 2.08
CA LEU A 61 1.69 -4.81 1.98
C LEU A 61 1.38 -5.74 3.17
N PRO A 62 1.29 -7.06 2.94
CA PRO A 62 1.05 -8.04 3.97
C PRO A 62 2.30 -8.29 4.84
N PHE A 63 2.07 -8.62 6.10
CA PHE A 63 3.09 -9.04 7.06
C PHE A 63 2.47 -9.93 8.14
N LEU A 64 3.29 -10.76 8.78
CA LEU A 64 2.88 -11.55 9.94
C LEU A 64 2.84 -10.69 11.21
N TYR A 65 1.65 -10.48 11.75
CA TYR A 65 1.45 -9.92 13.09
C TYR A 65 1.44 -11.05 14.12
N GLU A 66 2.19 -10.89 15.21
CA GLU A 66 2.40 -11.95 16.22
C GLU A 66 1.29 -12.07 17.26
N GLY A 67 0.31 -11.15 17.22
CA GLY A 67 -0.93 -11.26 18.01
C GLY A 67 -1.08 -10.18 19.09
N CYS A 68 0.02 -9.68 19.67
CA CYS A 68 -0.01 -8.66 20.73
C CYS A 68 0.89 -7.46 20.45
N GLY A 69 0.55 -6.32 21.04
CA GLY A 69 1.30 -5.08 20.86
C GLY A 69 1.19 -4.54 19.43
N GLY A 70 2.26 -3.89 18.95
CA GLY A 70 2.26 -3.23 17.65
C GLY A 70 1.67 -1.82 17.69
N ASN A 71 1.42 -1.27 16.50
CA ASN A 71 0.82 0.06 16.32
C ASN A 71 -0.39 0.03 15.38
N GLU A 72 -0.96 1.20 15.06
CA GLU A 72 -2.20 1.33 14.29
C GLU A 72 -2.02 1.22 12.76
N ASN A 73 -0.77 1.11 12.24
CA ASN A 73 -0.54 0.79 10.82
C ASN A 73 -0.73 -0.72 10.59
N ARG A 74 -1.92 -1.24 10.92
CA ARG A 74 -2.26 -2.65 10.89
C ARG A 74 -3.73 -2.83 10.52
N PHE A 75 -3.97 -3.43 9.37
CA PHE A 75 -5.29 -3.62 8.78
C PHE A 75 -5.55 -5.10 8.51
N SER A 76 -6.80 -5.54 8.66
CA SER A 76 -7.19 -6.94 8.47
C SER A 76 -7.34 -7.35 7.00
N ASN A 77 -7.48 -6.39 6.09
CA ASN A 77 -7.54 -6.61 4.65
C ASN A 77 -6.91 -5.43 3.89
N ILE A 78 -6.51 -5.68 2.64
CA ILE A 78 -5.79 -4.70 1.83
C ILE A 78 -6.67 -3.50 1.45
N GLU A 79 -7.96 -3.70 1.22
CA GLU A 79 -8.91 -2.65 0.83
C GLU A 79 -9.10 -1.63 1.94
N THR A 80 -9.19 -2.08 3.19
CA THR A 80 -9.28 -1.20 4.36
C THR A 80 -8.01 -0.39 4.51
N CYS A 81 -6.83 -1.00 4.32
CA CYS A 81 -5.57 -0.26 4.29
C CYS A 81 -5.57 0.80 3.18
N ARG A 82 -5.98 0.43 1.95
CA ARG A 82 -6.00 1.35 0.81
C ARG A 82 -6.94 2.52 1.03
N ILE A 83 -8.17 2.26 1.49
CA ILE A 83 -9.18 3.29 1.77
C ILE A 83 -8.71 4.28 2.84
N ASN A 84 -8.02 3.79 3.87
CA ASN A 84 -7.58 4.64 4.97
C ASN A 84 -6.26 5.37 4.69
N CYS A 85 -5.36 4.77 3.91
CA CYS A 85 -3.97 5.22 3.82
C CYS A 85 -3.53 5.73 2.46
N ILE A 86 -4.21 5.41 1.36
CA ILE A 86 -3.89 5.94 0.03
C ILE A 86 -4.74 7.21 -0.18
N PRO A 87 -4.15 8.41 -0.10
CA PRO A 87 -4.90 9.64 -0.36
C PRO A 87 -5.26 9.74 -1.85
N GLN A 88 -6.40 10.35 -2.16
CA GLN A 88 -6.88 10.54 -3.54
C GLN A 88 -5.89 11.32 -4.42
N ASP A 89 -5.06 12.18 -3.81
CA ASP A 89 -4.16 13.10 -4.52
C ASP A 89 -2.68 12.66 -4.50
N TYR A 90 -2.35 11.45 -4.02
CA TYR A 90 -0.97 11.09 -3.64
C TYR A 90 -0.29 10.09 -4.60
N GLY A 91 1.04 10.16 -4.68
CA GLY A 91 1.85 9.11 -5.30
C GLY A 91 1.80 9.02 -6.82
N TRP A 92 1.89 10.18 -7.48
CA TRP A 92 1.87 10.34 -8.93
C TRP A 92 2.90 9.49 -9.67
N CYS A 93 4.10 9.37 -9.10
CA CYS A 93 5.17 8.53 -9.62
C CYS A 93 5.55 7.45 -8.62
N ALA A 94 6.11 6.34 -9.13
CA ALA A 94 6.57 5.23 -8.34
C ALA A 94 7.60 5.69 -7.30
N MET A 95 7.57 5.06 -6.12
CA MET A 95 8.52 5.32 -5.04
C MET A 95 8.50 6.79 -4.57
N LYS A 96 7.33 7.43 -4.59
CA LYS A 96 7.18 8.87 -4.30
C LYS A 96 8.06 9.78 -5.16
N GLY A 97 8.34 9.32 -6.38
CA GLY A 97 9.09 10.11 -7.34
C GLY A 97 8.42 11.46 -7.56
N LYS A 98 9.21 12.53 -7.57
CA LYS A 98 8.70 13.84 -7.95
C LYS A 98 8.40 13.85 -9.44
N ALA A 99 7.21 14.30 -9.83
CA ALA A 99 6.87 14.53 -11.23
C ALA A 99 7.73 15.66 -11.81
N TYR A 100 7.96 15.63 -13.12
CA TYR A 100 8.65 16.73 -13.80
C TYR A 100 7.77 17.99 -13.73
N GLU A 101 8.38 19.08 -13.27
CA GLU A 101 7.79 20.40 -13.25
C GLU A 101 8.44 21.26 -14.34
N ASP A 102 7.66 22.14 -14.94
CA ASP A 102 8.16 23.16 -15.85
C ASP A 102 8.85 24.32 -15.10
N ASN A 103 9.23 25.35 -15.84
CA ASN A 103 9.90 26.53 -15.28
C ASN A 103 9.00 27.33 -14.33
N GLU A 104 7.67 27.14 -14.37
CA GLU A 104 6.69 27.77 -13.50
C GLU A 104 6.36 26.89 -12.28
N SER A 105 7.12 25.82 -12.05
CA SER A 105 6.87 24.81 -11.00
C SER A 105 5.52 24.08 -11.17
N SER A 106 4.96 24.11 -12.37
CA SER A 106 3.73 23.39 -12.70
C SER A 106 4.09 22.00 -13.20
N THR A 107 3.35 20.98 -12.76
CA THR A 107 3.58 19.62 -13.25
C THR A 107 3.21 19.49 -14.71
N VAL A 108 4.13 18.93 -15.50
CA VAL A 108 3.95 18.75 -16.94
C VAL A 108 3.00 17.59 -17.22
N ILE A 109 1.95 17.90 -18.00
CA ILE A 109 0.96 16.94 -18.48
C ILE A 109 1.38 16.43 -19.86
N CYS A 110 1.68 15.14 -19.95
CA CYS A 110 2.16 14.52 -21.20
C CYS A 110 1.07 13.78 -21.99
N SER A 111 -0.14 13.71 -21.45
CA SER A 111 -1.30 13.14 -22.13
C SER A 111 -2.58 13.72 -21.55
N GLY A 112 -3.47 14.19 -22.40
CA GLY A 112 -4.68 14.89 -21.98
C GLY A 112 -4.92 16.15 -22.79
N PRO A 113 -5.67 17.14 -22.26
CA PRO A 113 -6.02 18.36 -22.98
C PRO A 113 -4.81 19.16 -23.47
N SER A 114 -3.75 19.20 -22.67
CA SER A 114 -2.42 19.69 -23.03
C SER A 114 -1.49 18.49 -23.04
N SER A 115 -0.90 18.18 -24.20
CA SER A 115 -0.04 17.00 -24.36
C SER A 115 1.38 17.43 -24.70
N ASP A 116 2.21 17.58 -23.67
CA ASP A 116 3.63 17.86 -23.81
C ASP A 116 4.45 16.57 -23.90
N GLN A 117 5.63 16.64 -24.52
CA GLN A 117 6.55 15.52 -24.49
C GLN A 117 7.35 15.53 -23.18
N CYS A 118 7.44 14.38 -22.50
CA CYS A 118 8.33 14.26 -21.36
C CYS A 118 9.80 14.45 -21.77
N PRO A 119 10.59 15.16 -20.95
CA PRO A 119 12.01 15.34 -21.22
C PRO A 119 12.77 14.01 -21.13
N GLU A 120 14.02 14.03 -21.59
CA GLU A 120 14.91 12.87 -21.49
C GLU A 120 14.98 12.36 -20.04
N LYS A 121 14.97 11.03 -19.85
CA LYS A 121 14.93 10.33 -18.55
C LYS A 121 13.58 10.38 -17.82
N TYR A 122 12.56 10.99 -18.40
CA TYR A 122 11.18 10.88 -17.93
C TYR A 122 10.34 10.04 -18.88
N ILE A 123 9.30 9.41 -18.35
CA ILE A 123 8.32 8.64 -19.10
C ILE A 123 6.92 9.16 -18.76
N CYS A 124 6.05 9.16 -19.76
CA CYS A 124 4.65 9.53 -19.54
C CYS A 124 3.94 8.40 -18.79
N ARG A 125 3.63 8.61 -17.51
CA ARG A 125 2.80 7.71 -16.72
C ARG A 125 1.35 8.15 -16.86
N HIS A 126 0.53 7.30 -17.47
CA HIS A 126 -0.90 7.54 -17.60
C HIS A 126 -1.62 7.24 -16.28
N LEU A 127 -2.33 8.25 -15.77
CA LEU A 127 -3.29 8.14 -14.68
C LEU A 127 -4.70 7.99 -15.29
N ALA A 128 -5.75 8.08 -14.47
CA ALA A 128 -7.12 7.82 -14.92
C ALA A 128 -7.59 8.73 -16.08
N PHE A 129 -7.15 10.01 -16.10
CA PHE A 129 -7.66 11.00 -17.06
C PHE A 129 -6.58 11.79 -17.80
N PHE A 130 -5.35 11.75 -17.30
CA PHE A 130 -4.21 12.47 -17.86
C PHE A 130 -2.92 11.70 -17.59
N GLY A 131 -1.86 12.04 -18.30
CA GLY A 131 -0.52 11.52 -18.06
C GLY A 131 0.40 12.61 -17.54
N ILE A 132 1.34 12.23 -16.68
CA ILE A 132 2.38 13.11 -16.16
C ILE A 132 3.76 12.50 -16.39
N CYS A 133 4.78 13.34 -16.36
CA CYS A 133 6.15 12.92 -16.57
C CYS A 133 6.79 12.45 -15.27
N CYS A 134 7.04 11.13 -15.17
CA CYS A 134 7.67 10.50 -14.02
C CYS A 134 9.10 10.02 -14.34
N PRO A 135 10.01 9.95 -13.36
CA PRO A 135 11.36 9.49 -13.60
C PRO A 135 11.37 8.06 -14.16
N LYS A 136 11.89 7.89 -15.38
CA LYS A 136 11.81 6.64 -16.14
C LYS A 136 12.43 5.46 -15.39
N LYS A 137 13.60 5.67 -14.79
CA LYS A 137 14.35 4.62 -14.09
C LYS A 137 13.54 4.01 -12.93
N THR A 138 12.86 4.84 -12.13
CA THR A 138 12.09 4.34 -10.97
C THR A 138 10.79 3.70 -11.41
N GLU A 139 10.11 4.24 -12.42
CA GLU A 139 8.91 3.62 -13.00
C GLU A 139 9.20 2.23 -13.57
N GLU A 140 10.27 2.08 -14.36
CA GLU A 140 10.67 0.79 -14.94
C GLU A 140 11.08 -0.23 -13.86
N MET A 141 11.85 0.21 -12.85
CA MET A 141 12.25 -0.63 -11.73
C MET A 141 11.04 -1.10 -10.91
N PHE A 142 10.11 -0.20 -10.61
CA PHE A 142 8.88 -0.52 -9.89
C PHE A 142 8.01 -1.49 -10.68
N ALA A 143 7.79 -1.23 -11.97
CA ALA A 143 7.01 -2.11 -12.84
C ALA A 143 7.59 -3.54 -12.91
N LYS A 144 8.93 -3.66 -12.95
CA LYS A 144 9.62 -4.96 -12.93
C LYS A 144 9.45 -5.70 -11.60
N ASN A 145 9.48 -5.00 -10.47
CA ASN A 145 9.30 -5.61 -9.14
C ASN A 145 7.81 -5.90 -8.85
N PHE A 146 6.89 -5.14 -9.43
CA PHE A 146 5.45 -5.34 -9.28
C PHE A 146 4.92 -6.52 -10.10
N ASN A 147 5.61 -6.87 -11.19
CA ASN A 147 5.24 -7.99 -12.07
C ASN A 147 6.34 -9.08 -12.06
N PRO A 148 6.54 -9.78 -10.92
CA PRO A 148 7.51 -10.85 -10.83
C PRO A 148 7.10 -12.07 -11.66
N SER A 149 7.97 -13.08 -11.72
CA SER A 149 7.69 -14.36 -12.37
C SER A 149 8.39 -15.48 -11.61
N CYS A 150 7.74 -16.64 -11.53
CA CYS A 150 8.30 -17.83 -10.91
C CYS A 150 9.09 -18.63 -11.93
N THR A 151 10.28 -19.11 -11.56
CA THR A 151 11.05 -20.06 -12.38
C THR A 151 10.40 -21.43 -12.43
N ASN A 152 9.83 -21.86 -11.30
CA ASN A 152 9.05 -23.07 -11.14
C ASN A 152 7.76 -22.73 -10.37
N GLY A 153 6.66 -23.36 -10.77
CA GLY A 153 5.35 -23.11 -10.17
C GLY A 153 4.72 -21.79 -10.63
N ASN A 154 3.68 -21.38 -9.92
CA ASN A 154 2.87 -20.21 -10.20
C ASN A 154 3.05 -19.16 -9.11
N LEU A 155 2.86 -17.89 -9.49
CA LEU A 155 2.74 -16.80 -8.52
C LEU A 155 1.58 -17.08 -7.57
N VAL A 156 1.82 -16.97 -6.27
CA VAL A 156 0.75 -16.92 -5.28
C VAL A 156 -0.05 -15.64 -5.52
N LYS A 157 -1.37 -15.80 -5.60
CA LYS A 157 -2.32 -14.69 -5.75
C LYS A 157 -3.35 -14.76 -4.65
N PHE A 158 -3.89 -13.61 -4.27
CA PHE A 158 -5.09 -13.51 -3.45
C PHE A 158 -6.22 -12.93 -4.28
N THR A 159 -7.45 -13.31 -3.95
CA THR A 159 -8.64 -12.77 -4.58
C THR A 159 -9.02 -11.48 -3.88
N SER A 160 -9.30 -10.41 -4.64
CA SER A 160 -9.80 -9.16 -4.04
C SER A 160 -11.14 -9.41 -3.33
N THR A 161 -11.48 -8.57 -2.36
CA THR A 161 -12.72 -8.71 -1.56
C THR A 161 -14.02 -8.67 -2.36
N ASP A 162 -14.02 -8.12 -3.58
CA ASP A 162 -15.17 -8.13 -4.48
C ASP A 162 -15.17 -9.32 -5.45
N ASP A 163 -14.28 -10.29 -5.23
CA ASP A 163 -14.06 -11.49 -6.03
C ASP A 163 -13.79 -11.23 -7.53
N SER A 164 -13.46 -10.00 -7.89
CA SER A 164 -13.45 -9.57 -9.30
C SER A 164 -12.12 -9.86 -10.00
N PHE A 165 -11.00 -9.94 -9.26
CA PHE A 165 -9.70 -10.29 -9.83
C PHE A 165 -8.73 -10.89 -8.81
N ASN A 166 -7.76 -11.66 -9.33
CA ASN A 166 -6.65 -12.22 -8.57
C ASN A 166 -5.44 -11.29 -8.65
N ILE A 167 -4.97 -10.83 -7.49
CA ILE A 167 -3.83 -9.94 -7.33
C ILE A 167 -2.63 -10.76 -6.87
N THR A 168 -1.46 -10.53 -7.46
CA THR A 168 -0.20 -11.13 -7.00
C THR A 168 0.07 -10.75 -5.55
N LEU A 169 0.36 -11.75 -4.71
CA LEU A 169 0.73 -11.52 -3.33
C LEU A 169 2.16 -10.98 -3.25
N LEU A 170 2.29 -9.66 -3.10
CA LEU A 170 3.56 -8.96 -2.93
C LEU A 170 3.70 -8.50 -1.48
N GLY A 171 4.87 -8.69 -0.88
CA GLY A 171 5.27 -8.14 0.41
C GLY A 171 6.48 -7.21 0.27
N LYS A 172 6.91 -6.58 1.36
CA LYS A 172 8.14 -5.75 1.34
C LYS A 172 9.39 -6.60 1.40
N SER A 173 9.41 -7.55 2.33
CA SER A 173 10.54 -8.44 2.55
C SER A 173 10.09 -9.86 2.87
N CYS A 174 10.89 -10.86 2.48
CA CYS A 174 10.67 -12.25 2.91
C CYS A 174 10.74 -12.43 4.43
N SER A 175 11.45 -11.54 5.14
CA SER A 175 11.46 -11.51 6.61
C SER A 175 10.10 -11.19 7.24
N ASP A 176 9.15 -10.73 6.43
CA ASP A 176 7.81 -10.34 6.89
C ASP A 176 6.88 -11.55 7.00
N GLN A 177 7.35 -12.74 6.56
CA GLN A 177 6.66 -14.03 6.72
C GLN A 177 5.22 -14.01 6.21
N PHE A 178 4.99 -13.30 5.10
CA PHE A 178 3.65 -13.11 4.53
C PHE A 178 3.23 -14.21 3.55
N CYS A 179 4.19 -15.01 3.08
CA CYS A 179 3.92 -16.11 2.17
C CYS A 179 3.15 -17.23 2.89
N PRO A 180 2.15 -17.85 2.24
CA PRO A 180 1.43 -18.97 2.81
C PRO A 180 2.34 -20.20 2.96
N GLU A 181 1.90 -21.16 3.76
CA GLU A 181 2.54 -22.47 3.86
C GLU A 181 2.65 -23.15 2.50
N ASN A 182 3.68 -23.97 2.31
CA ASN A 182 4.01 -24.65 1.05
C ASN A 182 4.32 -23.73 -0.13
N SER A 183 4.64 -22.45 0.12
CA SER A 183 5.17 -21.54 -0.88
C SER A 183 6.57 -21.05 -0.52
N ASN A 184 7.35 -20.70 -1.53
CA ASN A 184 8.70 -20.16 -1.36
C ASN A 184 8.69 -18.65 -1.58
N CYS A 185 9.32 -17.92 -0.67
CA CYS A 185 9.49 -16.47 -0.81
C CYS A 185 10.74 -16.11 -1.62
N PHE A 186 10.61 -15.15 -2.53
CA PHE A 186 11.68 -14.61 -3.34
C PHE A 186 11.80 -13.10 -3.10
N GLN A 187 12.99 -12.66 -2.69
CA GLN A 187 13.29 -11.25 -2.46
C GLN A 187 13.69 -10.57 -3.77
N GLN A 188 13.12 -9.39 -4.03
CA GLN A 188 13.57 -8.48 -5.09
C GLN A 188 14.04 -7.14 -4.47
N GLU A 189 14.31 -6.17 -5.35
CA GLU A 189 14.83 -4.85 -4.97
C GLU A 189 13.81 -4.01 -4.20
N ILE A 190 12.54 -4.06 -4.59
CA ILE A 190 11.46 -3.25 -4.00
C ILE A 190 10.48 -4.10 -3.20
N PHE A 191 10.12 -5.27 -3.74
CA PHE A 191 9.13 -6.17 -3.15
C PHE A 191 9.72 -7.57 -2.95
N ALA A 192 8.95 -8.41 -2.27
CA ALA A 192 9.10 -9.85 -2.23
C ALA A 192 7.81 -10.49 -2.76
N TYR A 193 7.91 -11.71 -3.28
CA TYR A 193 6.76 -12.46 -3.81
C TYR A 193 6.88 -13.93 -3.48
N CYS A 194 5.79 -14.67 -3.64
CA CYS A 194 5.72 -16.10 -3.32
C CYS A 194 5.43 -16.93 -4.56
N CYS A 195 6.08 -18.09 -4.69
CA CYS A 195 5.81 -19.09 -5.72
C CYS A 195 5.40 -20.42 -5.11
N GLN A 196 4.43 -21.09 -5.74
CA GLN A 196 3.92 -22.41 -5.37
C GLN A 196 3.68 -23.29 -6.60
#